data_AF-A0A8H4FQJ5-F1
#
_entry.id   AF-A0A8H4FQJ5-F1
#
_cell.length_a   1.000
_cell.length_b   1.000
_cell.length_c   1.000
_cell.angle_alpha   90.00
_cell.angle_beta   90.00
_cell.angle_gamma   90.00
#
_symmetry.space_group_name_H-M   'P 1'
#
loop_
_entity.id
_entity.type
_entity.pdbx_description
1 polymer ?
#
loop_
_entity_poly.entity_id
_entity_poly.type
_entity_poly.pdbx_seq_one_letter_code
_entity_poly.pdbx_strand_id
1 'polypeptide(L)'
;AYGDYCNYVALSHCWGHHQPAKTTKATLDLPKTFQDAITVTRALGIDFIWVDSLCIIQDDPDDWAKEASQMASIYRNAYITIAATSAAGGEEGFLYDRRRRIYKSTVELSGKIRHFFTRCFIDHSPFSRHDKTISSRPLPLITRGWCLQEQILSPHLVHFTSQ
;
A
#
# COMPACT_ATOMS: atom_id res chain seq x y z
N ALA A 1 8.58 -32.78 -3.23
CA ALA A 1 7.29 -32.39 -2.63
C ALA A 1 7.53 -32.02 -1.16
N TYR A 2 7.77 -30.74 -0.88
CA TYR A 2 7.94 -30.21 0.47
C TYR A 2 7.48 -28.74 0.46
N GLY A 3 6.26 -28.50 0.97
CA GLY A 3 5.83 -27.20 1.50
C GLY A 3 5.72 -26.03 0.53
N ASP A 4 4.81 -26.09 -0.45
CA ASP A 4 4.36 -24.88 -1.14
C ASP A 4 3.49 -24.06 -0.16
N TYR A 5 4.14 -23.27 0.70
CA TYR A 5 3.44 -22.18 1.37
C TYR A 5 2.86 -21.29 0.28
N CYS A 6 1.53 -21.19 0.22
CA CYS A 6 0.87 -20.32 -0.75
C CYS A 6 1.31 -18.89 -0.48
N ASN A 7 2.16 -18.34 -1.35
CA ASN A 7 2.54 -16.94 -1.27
C ASN A 7 1.29 -16.08 -1.39
N TYR A 8 1.18 -15.08 -0.53
CA TYR A 8 0.08 -14.12 -0.59
C TYR A 8 0.60 -12.71 -0.38
N VAL A 9 -0.17 -11.77 -0.92
CA VAL A 9 0.02 -10.33 -0.73
C VAL A 9 -0.87 -9.87 0.42
N ALA A 10 -0.37 -9.05 1.34
CA ALA A 10 -1.23 -8.34 2.30
C ALA A 10 -1.51 -6.92 1.80
N LEU A 11 -2.73 -6.42 2.00
CA LEU A 11 -3.09 -5.04 1.69
C LEU A 11 -3.18 -4.19 2.96
N SER A 12 -2.34 -3.16 3.05
CA SER A 12 -2.45 -2.08 4.02
C SER A 12 -3.17 -0.90 3.37
N HIS A 13 -4.37 -0.56 3.85
CA HIS A 13 -5.21 0.48 3.25
C HIS A 13 -6.06 1.24 4.28
N CYS A 14 -6.47 2.45 3.92
CA CYS A 14 -7.46 3.19 4.68
C CYS A 14 -8.87 2.72 4.30
N TRP A 15 -9.69 2.36 5.29
CA TRP A 15 -11.09 2.02 5.05
C TRP A 15 -11.92 3.26 4.62
N GLY A 16 -11.50 4.46 5.02
CA GLY A 16 -12.20 5.72 4.74
C GLY A 16 -13.40 5.97 5.67
N HIS A 17 -14.36 6.79 5.21
CA HIS A 17 -15.56 7.16 5.97
C HIS A 17 -16.76 6.22 5.79
N HIS A 18 -16.69 5.29 4.83
CA HIS A 18 -17.73 4.32 4.55
C HIS A 18 -17.21 2.92 4.84
N GLN A 19 -18.06 2.04 5.37
CA GLN A 19 -17.71 0.66 5.65
C GLN A 19 -17.28 -0.03 4.33
N PRO A 20 -16.16 -0.79 4.31
CA PRO A 20 -15.66 -1.43 3.11
C PRO A 20 -16.73 -2.32 2.46
N ALA A 21 -16.77 -2.31 1.13
CA ALA A 21 -17.88 -2.80 0.32
C ALA A 21 -18.42 -4.16 0.76
N LYS A 22 -19.75 -4.26 0.84
CA LYS A 22 -20.45 -5.54 1.04
C LYS A 22 -20.36 -6.35 -0.25
N THR A 23 -19.72 -7.52 -0.17
CA THR A 23 -19.74 -8.50 -1.27
C THR A 23 -21.18 -8.97 -1.47
N THR A 24 -21.82 -8.58 -2.59
CA THR A 24 -23.13 -9.12 -2.97
C THR A 24 -22.96 -10.11 -4.12
N LYS A 25 -23.86 -11.10 -4.20
CA LYS A 25 -23.85 -12.13 -5.26
C LYS A 25 -24.04 -11.58 -6.68
N ALA A 26 -24.55 -10.37 -6.82
CA ALA A 26 -24.99 -9.80 -8.09
C ALA A 26 -23.93 -8.94 -8.79
N THR A 27 -22.96 -8.38 -8.05
CA THR A 27 -21.86 -7.62 -8.63
C THR A 27 -20.67 -7.61 -7.67
N LEU A 28 -19.50 -8.00 -8.18
CA LEU A 28 -18.18 -7.74 -7.59
C LEU A 28 -17.87 -6.24 -7.68
N ASP A 29 -18.68 -5.39 -7.05
CA ASP A 29 -18.36 -3.96 -6.90
C ASP A 29 -17.32 -3.81 -5.80
N LEU A 30 -16.11 -4.30 -6.09
CA LEU A 30 -14.96 -4.10 -5.24
C LEU A 30 -14.54 -2.63 -5.31
N PRO A 31 -14.22 -1.98 -4.18
CA PRO A 31 -13.68 -0.63 -4.17
C PRO A 31 -12.45 -0.53 -5.07
N LYS A 32 -12.23 0.64 -5.66
CA LYS A 32 -11.12 0.86 -6.60
C LYS A 32 -9.76 0.45 -6.03
N THR A 33 -9.52 0.72 -4.74
CA THR A 33 -8.30 0.31 -4.02
C THR A 33 -8.11 -1.22 -4.01
N PHE A 34 -9.18 -2.00 -3.93
CA PHE A 34 -9.09 -3.47 -3.97
C PHE A 34 -8.84 -3.96 -5.39
N GLN A 35 -9.47 -3.35 -6.38
CA GLN A 35 -9.21 -3.66 -7.80
C GLN A 35 -7.75 -3.39 -8.17
N ASP A 36 -7.22 -2.26 -7.71
CA ASP A 36 -5.83 -1.87 -7.91
C ASP A 36 -4.87 -2.85 -7.20
N ALA A 37 -5.18 -3.24 -5.95
CA ALA A 37 -4.40 -4.24 -5.23
C ALA A 37 -4.39 -5.60 -5.93
N ILE A 38 -5.55 -6.08 -6.40
CA ILE A 38 -5.65 -7.32 -7.18
C ILE A 38 -4.84 -7.22 -8.47
N THR A 39 -4.87 -6.07 -9.14
CA THR A 39 -4.09 -5.82 -10.35
C THR A 39 -2.60 -5.96 -10.08
N VAL A 40 -2.09 -5.37 -8.99
CA VAL A 40 -0.68 -5.48 -8.59
C VAL A 40 -0.33 -6.91 -8.18
N THR A 41 -1.18 -7.56 -7.38
CA THR A 41 -0.98 -8.95 -6.94
C THR A 41 -0.82 -9.91 -8.12
N ARG A 42 -1.71 -9.79 -9.13
CA ARG A 42 -1.61 -10.56 -10.38
C ARG A 42 -0.37 -10.23 -11.19
N ALA A 43 0.01 -8.95 -11.27
CA ALA A 43 1.23 -8.54 -11.97
C ALA A 43 2.51 -9.09 -11.32
N LEU A 44 2.46 -9.40 -10.02
CA LEU A 44 3.55 -10.06 -9.28
C LEU A 44 3.54 -11.60 -9.42
N GLY A 45 2.56 -12.18 -10.13
CA GLY A 45 2.42 -13.63 -10.29
C GLY A 45 1.96 -14.35 -9.01
N ILE A 46 1.25 -13.64 -8.12
CA ILE A 46 0.72 -14.20 -6.87
C ILE A 46 -0.81 -14.26 -6.99
N ASP A 47 -1.39 -15.40 -6.60
CA ASP A 47 -2.83 -15.64 -6.75
C ASP A 47 -3.65 -15.21 -5.52
N PHE A 48 -3.00 -15.06 -4.37
CA PHE A 48 -3.67 -14.81 -3.09
C PHE A 48 -3.40 -13.40 -2.59
N ILE A 49 -4.46 -12.74 -2.12
CA ILE A 49 -4.39 -11.46 -1.43
C ILE A 49 -5.21 -11.53 -0.15
N TRP A 50 -4.66 -11.02 0.95
CA TRP A 50 -5.33 -10.82 2.21
C TRP A 50 -5.71 -9.35 2.37
N VAL A 51 -6.99 -9.12 2.68
CA VAL A 51 -7.56 -7.79 2.93
C VAL A 51 -8.41 -7.91 4.20
N ASP A 52 -8.03 -7.21 5.26
CA ASP A 52 -8.67 -7.25 6.59
C ASP A 52 -10.21 -7.20 6.54
N SER A 53 -10.75 -6.28 5.77
CA SER A 53 -12.20 -6.05 5.62
C SER A 53 -12.93 -7.10 4.79
N LEU A 54 -12.22 -7.95 4.05
CA LEU A 54 -12.79 -9.07 3.30
C LEU A 54 -12.53 -10.42 3.98
N CYS A 55 -11.41 -10.55 4.69
CA CYS A 55 -10.95 -11.81 5.27
C CYS A 55 -11.35 -11.98 6.74
N ILE A 56 -11.83 -10.93 7.40
CA ILE A 56 -12.32 -10.97 8.79
C ILE A 56 -13.84 -10.73 8.78
N ILE A 57 -14.59 -11.56 9.51
CA ILE A 57 -16.04 -11.40 9.67
C ILE A 57 -16.28 -10.24 10.65
N GLN A 58 -16.73 -9.10 10.10
CA GLN A 58 -16.80 -7.84 10.86
C GLN A 58 -17.91 -7.79 11.91
N ASP A 59 -18.96 -8.62 11.75
CA ASP A 59 -20.10 -8.71 12.65
C ASP A 59 -19.99 -9.88 13.66
N ASP A 60 -18.84 -10.56 13.69
CA ASP A 60 -18.53 -11.62 14.63
C ASP A 60 -17.36 -11.19 15.55
N PRO A 61 -17.64 -10.85 16.83
CA PRO A 61 -16.60 -10.45 17.78
C PRO A 61 -15.55 -11.53 18.04
N ASP A 62 -15.92 -12.81 17.96
CA ASP A 62 -15.00 -13.93 18.22
C ASP A 62 -14.05 -14.12 17.03
N ASP A 63 -14.57 -14.05 15.80
CA ASP A 63 -13.74 -14.06 14.59
C ASP A 63 -12.84 -12.83 14.52
N TRP A 64 -13.38 -11.64 14.82
CA TRP A 64 -12.59 -10.42 14.91
C TRP A 64 -11.45 -10.56 15.92
N ALA A 65 -11.72 -11.05 17.13
CA ALA A 65 -10.68 -11.21 18.16
C ALA A 65 -9.61 -12.22 17.74
N LYS A 66 -10.02 -13.32 17.12
CA LYS A 66 -9.13 -14.35 16.60
C LYS A 66 -8.23 -13.81 15.49
N GLU A 67 -8.78 -13.13 14.49
CA GLU A 67 -7.99 -12.59 13.37
C GLU A 67 -7.14 -11.39 13.78
N ALA A 68 -7.64 -10.52 14.66
CA ALA A 68 -6.88 -9.42 15.25
C ALA A 68 -5.62 -9.93 15.98
N SER A 69 -5.74 -11.05 16.71
CA SER A 69 -4.58 -11.68 17.37
C SER A 69 -3.54 -12.23 16.38
N GLN A 70 -3.97 -12.55 15.16
CA GLN A 70 -3.12 -13.10 14.10
C GLN A 70 -2.54 -12.04 13.17
N MET A 71 -3.02 -10.79 13.19
CA MET A 71 -2.57 -9.71 12.29
C MET A 71 -1.04 -9.60 12.22
N ALA A 72 -0.35 -9.70 13.36
CA ALA A 72 1.11 -9.66 13.39
C ALA A 72 1.75 -10.77 12.55
N SER A 73 1.23 -12.00 12.65
CA SER A 73 1.67 -13.16 11.88
C SER A 73 1.33 -13.02 10.40
N ILE A 74 0.16 -12.46 10.08
CA ILE A 74 -0.30 -12.25 8.70
C ILE A 74 0.66 -11.31 7.97
N TYR A 75 0.88 -10.10 8.48
CA TYR A 75 1.80 -9.17 7.81
C TYR A 75 3.25 -9.67 7.80
N ARG A 76 3.69 -10.38 8.86
CA ARG A 76 5.04 -10.96 8.93
C ARG A 76 5.29 -12.06 7.90
N ASN A 77 4.28 -12.84 7.56
CA ASN A 77 4.41 -13.98 6.64
C ASN A 77 3.92 -13.66 5.23
N ALA A 78 3.40 -12.45 4.99
CA ALA A 78 3.08 -11.99 3.65
C ALA A 78 4.34 -11.97 2.77
N TYR A 79 4.21 -12.43 1.53
CA TYR A 79 5.31 -12.37 0.56
C TYR A 79 5.71 -10.92 0.31
N ILE A 80 4.71 -10.06 0.14
CA ILE A 80 4.85 -8.61 0.06
C ILE A 80 3.57 -7.95 0.58
N THR A 81 3.73 -6.80 1.21
CA THR A 81 2.62 -5.95 1.61
C THR A 81 2.51 -4.77 0.65
N ILE A 82 1.32 -4.59 0.08
CA ILE A 82 0.97 -3.40 -0.69
C ILE A 82 0.43 -2.36 0.27
N ALA A 83 1.09 -1.21 0.35
CA ALA A 83 0.61 -0.07 1.12
C ALA A 83 0.00 0.98 0.19
N ALA A 84 -1.34 1.09 0.20
CA ALA A 84 -2.13 2.08 -0.52
C ALA A 84 -1.99 3.48 0.14
N THR A 85 -0.75 3.97 0.19
CA THR A 85 -0.30 5.04 1.09
C THR A 85 -0.94 6.38 0.77
N SER A 86 -1.26 6.64 -0.51
CA SER A 86 -1.95 7.85 -0.94
C SER A 86 -3.47 7.78 -0.94
N ALA A 87 -4.07 6.60 -0.78
CA ALA A 87 -5.52 6.44 -0.79
C ALA A 87 -6.08 6.72 0.62
N ALA A 88 -7.01 7.68 0.74
CA ALA A 88 -7.69 7.94 2.00
C ALA A 88 -8.89 7.00 2.25
N GLY A 89 -9.33 6.25 1.23
CA GLY A 89 -10.41 5.29 1.32
C GLY A 89 -10.41 4.23 0.21
N GLY A 90 -11.36 3.30 0.28
CA GLY A 90 -11.52 2.22 -0.70
C GLY A 90 -11.82 2.69 -2.13
N GLU A 91 -12.52 3.82 -2.30
CA GLU A 91 -13.00 4.29 -3.61
C GLU A 91 -11.96 5.05 -4.45
N GLU A 92 -10.87 5.49 -3.83
CA GLU A 92 -9.88 6.36 -4.51
C GLU A 92 -8.97 5.59 -5.46
N GLY A 93 -8.58 4.36 -5.09
CA GLY A 93 -7.50 3.66 -5.76
C GLY A 93 -6.12 4.22 -5.44
N PHE A 94 -5.09 3.60 -6.01
CA PHE A 94 -3.71 4.04 -5.85
C PHE A 94 -2.84 3.87 -7.11
N LEU A 95 -3.38 3.24 -8.17
CA LEU A 95 -2.72 3.16 -9.48
C LEU A 95 -3.09 4.37 -10.33
N TYR A 96 -2.33 5.45 -10.17
CA TYR A 96 -2.44 6.66 -10.98
C TYR A 96 -1.31 6.75 -11.99
N ASP A 97 -1.56 7.40 -13.14
CA ASP A 97 -0.50 7.77 -14.07
C ASP A 97 0.45 8.77 -13.42
N ARG A 98 1.65 8.30 -13.06
CA ARG A 98 2.66 9.15 -12.44
C ARG A 98 3.38 9.91 -13.52
N ARG A 99 3.08 11.21 -13.65
CA ARG A 99 3.97 12.14 -14.35
C ARG A 99 5.32 12.12 -13.66
N ARG A 100 6.30 11.47 -14.27
CA ARG A 100 7.68 11.40 -13.76
C ARG A 100 8.20 12.82 -13.55
N ARG A 101 8.19 13.32 -12.31
CA ARG A 101 8.86 14.56 -11.91
C ARG A 101 10.37 14.32 -11.88
N ILE A 102 10.94 14.18 -13.07
CA ILE A 102 12.38 14.15 -13.27
C ILE A 102 12.81 15.59 -13.51
N TYR A 103 13.59 16.13 -12.60
CA TYR A 103 14.19 17.44 -12.75
C TYR A 103 15.47 17.29 -13.56
N LYS A 104 15.53 17.97 -14.70
CA LYS A 104 16.73 18.04 -15.52
C LYS A 104 17.50 19.30 -15.13
N SER A 105 18.67 19.13 -14.54
CA SER A 105 19.65 20.21 -14.36
C SER A 105 20.76 20.07 -15.39
N THR A 106 21.24 21.19 -15.90
CA THR A 106 22.36 21.23 -16.85
C THR A 106 23.47 22.07 -16.23
N VAL A 107 24.65 21.48 -16.09
CA VAL A 107 25.80 22.13 -15.45
C VAL A 107 26.99 22.05 -16.40
N GLU A 108 27.68 23.16 -16.58
CA GLU A 108 28.96 23.18 -17.27
C GLU A 108 30.08 22.89 -16.27
N LEU A 109 30.81 21.80 -16.48
CA LEU A 109 31.94 21.40 -15.65
C LEU A 109 33.17 21.24 -16.56
N SER A 110 34.16 22.10 -16.34
CA SER A 110 35.42 22.12 -17.11
C SER A 110 35.22 22.24 -18.63
N GLY A 111 34.35 23.16 -19.07
CA GLY A 111 34.07 23.39 -20.50
C GLY A 111 33.23 22.30 -21.17
N LYS A 112 32.66 21.36 -20.39
CA LYS A 112 31.76 20.32 -20.90
C LYS A 112 30.38 20.44 -20.24
N ILE A 113 29.35 20.46 -21.08
CA ILE A 113 27.96 20.42 -20.64
C ILE A 113 27.62 19.01 -20.14
N ARG A 114 27.11 18.90 -18.91
CA ARG A 114 26.58 17.67 -18.34
C ARG A 114 25.12 17.84 -17.96
N HIS A 115 24.33 16.79 -18.18
CA HIS A 115 22.93 16.73 -17.76
C HIS A 115 22.80 15.83 -16.53
N PHE A 116 22.16 16.36 -15.50
CA PHE A 116 21.79 15.62 -14.29
C PHE A 116 20.28 15.46 -14.27
N PHE A 117 19.84 14.22 -14.05
CA PHE A 117 18.44 13.89 -13.88
C PHE A 117 18.24 13.50 -12.42
N THR A 118 17.51 14.31 -11.68
CA THR A 118 17.20 14.04 -10.28
C THR A 118 15.70 13.80 -10.10
N ARG A 119 15.36 12.99 -9.10
CA ARG A 119 13.99 12.81 -8.64
C ARG A 119 13.94 13.21 -7.18
N CYS A 120 12.83 13.81 -6.77
CA CYS A 120 12.59 14.06 -5.36
C CYS A 120 12.54 12.74 -4.58
N PHE A 121 13.31 12.64 -3.49
CA PHE A 121 13.23 11.51 -2.58
C PHE A 121 11.95 11.66 -1.75
N ILE A 122 11.08 10.65 -1.77
CA ILE A 122 9.89 10.65 -0.93
C ILE A 122 10.19 9.76 0.26
N ASP A 123 10.18 10.38 1.44
CA ASP A 123 10.34 9.63 2.68
C ASP A 123 9.01 8.97 3.06
N HIS A 124 9.05 7.64 3.14
CA HIS A 124 7.91 6.79 3.53
C HIS A 124 8.08 6.22 4.95
N SER A 125 9.13 6.64 5.67
CA SER A 125 9.36 6.17 7.03
C SER A 125 8.27 6.71 7.97
N PRO A 126 7.63 5.84 8.77
CA PRO A 126 6.68 6.27 9.79
C PRO A 126 7.33 7.11 10.88
N PHE A 127 8.67 7.08 10.98
CA PHE A 127 9.46 7.86 11.93
C PHE A 127 10.02 9.14 11.33
N SER A 128 9.82 9.37 10.03
CA SER A 128 10.26 10.62 9.42
C SER A 128 9.38 11.76 9.88
N ARG A 129 10.00 12.80 10.43
CA ARG A 129 9.33 14.09 10.63
C ARG A 129 8.97 14.58 9.25
N HIS A 130 7.71 14.44 8.84
CA HIS A 130 7.20 14.93 7.56
C HIS A 130 7.81 16.30 7.26
N ASP A 131 8.79 16.32 6.37
CA ASP A 131 9.32 17.57 5.86
C ASP A 131 8.20 18.12 4.98
N LYS A 132 7.46 19.09 5.55
CA LYS A 132 6.32 19.76 4.91
C LYS A 132 6.71 20.41 3.57
N THR A 133 8.00 20.47 3.26
CA THR A 133 8.54 21.04 2.02
C THR A 133 8.59 20.05 0.84
N ILE A 134 8.61 18.73 1.09
CA ILE A 134 8.87 17.70 0.05
C ILE A 134 7.60 16.97 -0.41
N SER A 135 6.62 16.78 0.47
CA SER A 135 5.33 16.16 0.11
C SER A 135 4.18 17.14 0.27
N SER A 136 3.67 17.68 -0.84
CA SER A 136 2.49 18.55 -0.83
C SER A 136 1.16 17.80 -0.65
N ARG A 137 1.18 16.46 -0.56
CA ARG A 137 -0.02 15.63 -0.43
C ARG A 137 0.01 14.80 0.85
N PRO A 138 -1.15 14.62 1.52
CA PRO A 138 -1.25 13.79 2.71
C PRO A 138 -0.90 12.34 2.36
N LEU A 139 -0.34 11.61 3.34
CA LEU A 139 -0.13 10.16 3.31
C LEU A 139 -1.07 9.53 4.34
N PRO A 140 -2.38 9.37 4.04
CA PRO A 140 -3.39 9.05 5.05
C PRO A 140 -3.10 7.74 5.79
N LEU A 141 -2.55 6.76 5.09
CA LEU A 141 -2.25 5.45 5.67
C LEU A 141 -1.26 5.52 6.84
N ILE A 142 -0.22 6.35 6.72
CA ILE A 142 0.86 6.44 7.72
C ILE A 142 0.35 7.11 9.02
N THR A 143 -0.74 7.87 8.95
CA THR A 143 -1.34 8.51 10.13
C THR A 143 -2.17 7.57 11.00
N ARG A 144 -2.42 6.32 10.57
CA ARG A 144 -3.24 5.36 11.32
C ARG A 144 -2.36 4.47 12.22
N GLY A 145 -2.78 4.28 13.46
CA GLY A 145 -2.03 3.52 14.46
C GLY A 145 -1.75 2.05 14.06
N TRP A 146 -2.74 1.38 13.47
CA TRP A 146 -2.60 -0.02 13.02
C TRP A 146 -1.58 -0.18 11.90
N CYS A 147 -1.47 0.81 11.01
CA CYS A 147 -0.57 0.75 9.86
C CYS A 147 0.91 0.70 10.25
N LEU A 148 1.29 1.19 11.44
CA LEU A 148 2.65 1.07 11.93
C LEU A 148 3.07 -0.41 12.12
N GLN A 149 2.18 -1.21 12.71
CA GLN A 149 2.43 -2.65 12.92
C GLN A 149 2.55 -3.37 11.57
N GLU A 150 1.66 -3.06 10.64
CA GLU A 150 1.64 -3.63 9.29
C GLU A 150 2.96 -3.35 8.55
N GLN A 151 3.47 -2.11 8.67
CA GLN A 151 4.72 -1.70 8.02
C GLN A 151 5.96 -2.35 8.64
N ILE A 152 6.06 -2.35 9.97
CA ILE A 152 7.25 -2.85 10.67
C ILE A 152 7.36 -4.37 10.53
N LEU A 153 6.24 -5.09 10.53
CA LEU A 153 6.25 -6.54 10.50
C LEU A 153 6.41 -7.12 9.09
N SER A 154 6.06 -6.36 8.05
CA SER A 154 6.17 -6.82 6.66
C SER A 154 7.63 -6.99 6.23
N PRO A 155 8.06 -8.19 5.78
CA PRO A 155 9.42 -8.40 5.29
C PRO A 155 9.72 -7.60 4.01
N HIS A 156 8.71 -7.48 3.14
CA HIS A 156 8.75 -6.69 1.92
C HIS A 156 7.53 -5.79 1.87
N LEU A 157 7.73 -4.49 1.64
CA LEU A 157 6.67 -3.48 1.65
C LEU A 157 6.84 -2.55 0.46
N VAL A 158 5.75 -2.35 -0.31
CA VAL A 158 5.73 -1.39 -1.42
C VAL A 158 4.71 -0.29 -1.18
N HIS A 159 5.18 0.95 -1.21
CA HIS A 159 4.34 2.14 -1.04
C HIS A 159 3.83 2.66 -2.38
N PHE A 160 2.50 2.71 -2.53
CA PHE A 160 1.85 3.45 -3.60
C PHE A 160 1.47 4.85 -3.12
N THR A 161 2.12 5.85 -3.70
CA THR A 161 1.97 7.27 -3.36
C THR A 161 1.54 8.08 -4.58
N SER A 162 0.92 9.24 -4.33
CA SER A 162 0.30 10.10 -5.35
C SER A 162 1.29 11.04 -6.07
N GLN A 163 2.59 10.70 -6.07
CA GLN A 163 3.69 11.49 -6.65
C GLN A 163 4.68 10.68 -7.49
#